data_AF-A0A2E1M5Q0-F1
#
_entry.id   AF-A0A2E1M5Q0-F1
#
_cell.length_a   1.000
_cell.length_b   1.000
_cell.length_c   1.000
_cell.angle_alpha   90.00
_cell.angle_beta   90.00
_cell.angle_gamma   90.00
#
_symmetry.space_group_name_H-M   'P 1'
#
loop_
_entity.id
_entity.type
_entity.pdbx_description
1 polymer ?
#
loop_
_entity_poly.entity_id
_entity_poly.type
_entity_poly.pdbx_seq_one_letter_code
_entity_poly.pdbx_strand_id
1 'polypeptide(L)'
;MESEHAFLSHRLDVIEGKLDAVLQMLSDSEDTEWLTTKEVLPLMSVTSKQLNHLIASGVIYGDAIRNLGSAKNPNYRYHRSRLLNQYLKQVITPQ
;
A
#
# COMPACT_ATOMS: atom_id res chain seq x y z
N MET A 1 -24.65 33.32 24.75
CA MET A 1 -24.22 31.98 25.20
C MET A 1 -24.80 30.88 24.32
N GLU A 2 -26.12 30.75 24.16
CA GLU A 2 -26.71 29.70 23.29
C GLU A 2 -26.27 29.80 21.82
N SER A 3 -26.15 31.02 21.27
CA SER A 3 -25.68 31.27 19.91
C SER A 3 -24.22 30.87 19.67
N GLU A 4 -23.38 31.00 20.70
CA GLU A 4 -21.96 30.68 20.64
C GLU A 4 -21.74 29.17 20.72
N HIS A 5 -22.53 28.48 21.56
CA HIS A 5 -22.59 27.02 21.61
C HIS A 5 -23.07 26.41 20.29
N ALA A 6 -24.14 26.96 19.70
CA ALA A 6 -24.65 26.49 18.41
C ALA A 6 -23.62 26.69 17.28
N PHE A 7 -22.89 27.81 17.30
CA PHE A 7 -21.82 28.08 16.35
C PHE A 7 -20.63 27.12 16.52
N LEU A 8 -20.23 26.84 17.77
CA LEU A 8 -19.17 25.89 18.09
C LEU A 8 -19.53 24.45 17.68
N SER A 9 -20.75 24.01 17.99
CA SER A 9 -21.26 22.69 17.55
C SER A 9 -21.26 22.56 16.04
N HIS A 10 -21.76 23.56 15.31
CA HIS A 10 -21.74 23.52 13.85
C HIS A 10 -20.32 23.45 13.27
N ARG A 11 -19.36 24.17 13.88
CA ARG A 11 -17.96 24.09 13.47
C ARG A 11 -17.33 22.73 13.76
N LEU A 12 -17.72 22.07 14.86
CA LEU A 12 -17.28 20.72 15.18
C LEU A 12 -17.82 19.72 14.16
N ASP A 13 -19.11 19.77 13.83
CA ASP A 13 -19.71 18.88 12.82
C ASP A 13 -18.99 19.01 11.45
N VAL A 14 -18.63 20.24 11.07
CA VAL A 14 -17.88 20.50 9.83
C VAL A 14 -16.45 19.93 9.91
N ILE A 15 -15.81 19.97 11.08
CA ILE A 15 -14.47 19.39 11.27
C ILE A 15 -14.55 17.87 11.24
N GLU A 16 -15.52 17.26 11.91
CA GLU A 16 -15.75 15.81 11.90
C GLU A 16 -16.00 15.32 10.47
N GLY A 17 -16.89 15.96 9.71
CA GLY A 17 -17.13 15.59 8.32
C GLY A 17 -15.89 15.73 7.41
N LYS A 18 -15.01 16.71 7.68
CA LYS A 18 -13.73 16.83 6.97
C LYS A 18 -12.74 15.73 7.35
N LEU A 19 -12.72 15.33 8.63
CA LEU A 19 -11.88 14.23 9.09
C LEU A 19 -12.32 12.91 8.46
N ASP A 20 -13.62 12.63 8.44
CA ASP A 20 -14.17 11.43 7.79
C ASP A 20 -13.82 11.38 6.31
N ALA A 21 -13.92 12.52 5.60
CA ALA A 21 -13.53 12.60 4.19
C ALA A 21 -12.03 12.32 3.97
N VAL A 22 -11.15 12.86 4.82
CA VAL A 22 -9.71 12.58 4.76
C VAL A 22 -9.42 11.11 5.02
N LEU A 23 -10.06 10.51 6.02
CA LEU A 23 -9.89 9.09 6.35
C LEU A 23 -10.35 8.19 5.19
N GLN A 24 -11.48 8.51 4.55
CA GLN A 24 -11.96 7.78 3.38
C GLN A 24 -10.98 7.87 2.21
N MET A 25 -10.48 9.07 1.90
CA MET A 25 -9.50 9.27 0.83
C MET A 25 -8.18 8.50 1.07
N LEU A 26 -7.72 8.44 2.32
CA LEU A 26 -6.53 7.66 2.68
C LEU A 26 -6.76 6.16 2.51
N SER A 27 -7.94 5.66 2.89
CA SER A 27 -8.32 4.25 2.71
C SER A 27 -8.36 3.87 1.22
N ASP A 28 -8.99 4.69 0.39
CA ASP A 28 -9.11 4.43 -1.05
C ASP A 28 -7.73 4.48 -1.76
N SER A 29 -6.81 5.31 -1.26
CA SER A 29 -5.43 5.38 -1.73
C SER A 29 -4.61 4.17 -1.30
N GLU A 30 -4.81 3.60 -0.11
CA GLU A 30 -4.06 2.41 0.32
C GLU A 30 -4.49 1.16 -0.45
N ASP A 31 -5.79 0.95 -0.68
CA ASP A 31 -6.29 -0.25 -1.37
C ASP A 31 -5.81 -0.33 -2.84
N THR A 32 -5.56 0.81 -3.48
CA THR A 32 -5.01 0.85 -4.84
C THR A 32 -3.49 0.62 -4.91
N GLU A 33 -2.78 0.69 -3.78
CA GLU A 33 -1.34 0.50 -3.73
C GLU A 33 -0.92 -0.95 -3.54
N TRP A 34 -1.76 -1.80 -2.93
CA TRP A 34 -1.39 -3.19 -2.62
C TRP A 34 -1.86 -4.17 -3.69
N LEU A 35 -0.89 -4.70 -4.45
CA LEU A 35 -1.11 -5.63 -5.54
C LEU A 35 -1.03 -7.09 -5.07
N THR A 36 -1.80 -7.95 -5.72
CA THR A 36 -1.71 -9.41 -5.60
C THR A 36 -0.55 -9.96 -6.42
N THR A 37 -0.12 -11.20 -6.15
CA THR A 37 0.86 -11.89 -7.00
C THR A 37 0.43 -11.90 -8.47
N LYS A 38 -0.86 -12.14 -8.76
CA LYS A 38 -1.36 -12.19 -10.14
C LYS A 38 -1.21 -10.87 -10.89
N GLU A 39 -1.29 -9.75 -10.19
CA GLU A 39 -1.14 -8.40 -10.77
C GLU A 39 0.34 -7.99 -10.90
N VAL A 40 1.19 -8.40 -9.95
CA VAL A 40 2.62 -8.06 -9.95
C VAL A 40 3.39 -8.72 -11.09
N LEU A 41 3.11 -10.00 -11.36
CA LEU A 41 3.82 -10.75 -12.40
C LEU A 41 3.81 -10.06 -13.79
N PRO A 42 2.64 -9.68 -14.35
CA PRO A 42 2.62 -8.95 -15.61
C PRO A 42 3.19 -7.53 -15.47
N LEU A 43 2.95 -6.85 -14.34
CA LEU A 43 3.45 -5.48 -14.13
C LEU A 43 4.98 -5.38 -14.21
N MET A 44 5.69 -6.36 -13.64
CA MET A 44 7.15 -6.42 -13.65
C MET A 44 7.72 -7.21 -14.84
N SER A 45 6.85 -7.84 -15.64
CA SER A 45 7.23 -8.78 -16.70
C SER A 45 8.13 -9.92 -16.18
N VAL A 46 7.81 -10.48 -15.00
CA VAL A 46 8.56 -11.59 -14.37
C VAL A 46 7.67 -12.80 -14.12
N THR A 47 8.30 -13.97 -14.03
CA THR A 47 7.65 -15.21 -13.61
C THR A 47 7.58 -15.31 -12.08
N SER A 48 6.68 -16.16 -11.57
CA SER A 48 6.57 -16.42 -10.12
C SER A 48 7.88 -16.92 -9.51
N LYS A 49 8.64 -17.74 -10.24
CA LYS A 49 9.96 -18.22 -9.80
C LYS A 49 10.96 -17.07 -9.66
N GLN A 50 10.99 -16.15 -10.63
CA GLN A 50 11.85 -14.97 -10.57
C GLN A 50 11.43 -14.03 -9.45
N LEU A 51 10.13 -13.78 -9.26
CA LEU A 51 9.63 -12.97 -8.14
C LEU A 51 10.05 -13.56 -6.79
N ASN A 52 9.88 -14.87 -6.60
CA ASN A 52 10.33 -15.56 -5.39
C ASN A 52 11.85 -15.47 -5.20
N HIS A 53 12.63 -15.55 -6.28
CA HIS A 53 14.07 -15.37 -6.21
C HIS A 53 14.45 -13.95 -5.78
N LEU A 54 13.79 -12.92 -6.30
CA LEU A 54 14.00 -11.52 -5.91
C LEU A 54 13.69 -11.27 -4.43
N ILE A 55 12.68 -11.95 -3.88
CA ILE A 55 12.38 -11.90 -2.45
C ILE A 55 13.46 -12.63 -1.64
N ALA A 56 13.81 -13.85 -2.05
CA ALA A 56 14.80 -14.68 -1.36
C ALA A 56 16.22 -14.08 -1.39
N SER A 57 16.57 -13.38 -2.46
CA SER A 57 17.86 -12.68 -2.60
C SER A 57 17.90 -11.33 -1.86
N GLY A 58 16.79 -10.91 -1.26
CA GLY A 58 16.70 -9.63 -0.55
C GLY A 58 16.61 -8.41 -1.46
N VAL A 59 16.29 -8.57 -2.74
CA VAL A 59 16.01 -7.44 -3.63
C VAL A 59 14.65 -6.83 -3.29
N ILE A 60 13.64 -7.66 -3.04
CA ILE A 60 12.31 -7.24 -2.59
C ILE A 60 12.16 -7.59 -1.11
N TYR A 61 11.96 -6.60 -0.25
CA TYR A 61 11.94 -6.81 1.20
C TYR A 61 11.19 -5.73 1.97
N GLY A 62 10.99 -6.00 3.27
CA GLY A 62 10.39 -5.07 4.23
C GLY A 62 8.97 -4.68 3.83
N ASP A 63 8.66 -3.40 3.94
CA ASP A 63 7.32 -2.86 3.67
C ASP A 63 6.88 -2.97 2.20
N ALA A 64 7.73 -3.44 1.28
CA ALA A 64 7.33 -3.70 -0.10
C ALA A 64 6.48 -4.98 -0.24
N ILE A 65 6.50 -5.87 0.75
CA ILE A 65 5.79 -7.15 0.73
C ILE A 65 5.17 -7.46 2.10
N ARG A 66 3.93 -7.97 2.11
CA ARG A 66 3.23 -8.42 3.33
C ARG A 66 2.62 -9.79 3.09
N ASN A 67 2.73 -10.69 4.06
CA ASN A 67 1.96 -11.94 4.06
C ASN A 67 0.66 -11.72 4.83
N LEU A 68 -0.48 -11.70 4.13
CA LEU A 68 -1.82 -11.64 4.72
C LEU A 68 -2.40 -13.05 5.00
N GLY A 69 -1.65 -14.10 4.66
CA GLY A 69 -2.02 -15.49 4.92
C GLY A 69 -1.35 -16.04 6.17
N SER A 70 -1.46 -17.35 6.33
CA SER A 70 -0.74 -18.07 7.39
C SER A 70 0.66 -18.49 6.91
N ALA A 71 1.52 -18.91 7.82
CA ALA A 71 2.81 -19.48 7.45
C ALA A 71 2.68 -20.74 6.56
N LYS A 72 1.60 -21.52 6.73
CA LYS A 72 1.32 -22.73 5.95
C LYS A 72 0.69 -22.42 4.59
N ASN A 73 -0.13 -21.37 4.51
CA ASN A 73 -0.80 -20.90 3.30
C ASN A 73 -0.54 -19.40 3.13
N PRO A 74 0.63 -19.03 2.59
CA PRO A 74 0.99 -17.62 2.43
C PRO A 74 0.11 -16.96 1.36
N ASN A 75 -0.31 -15.73 1.65
CA ASN A 75 -1.05 -14.88 0.72
C ASN A 75 -0.36 -13.51 0.67
N TYR A 76 0.58 -13.38 -0.26
CA TYR A 76 1.38 -12.17 -0.36
C TYR A 76 0.61 -11.02 -1.03
N ARG A 77 0.82 -9.82 -0.50
CA ARG A 77 0.49 -8.53 -1.10
C ARG A 77 1.76 -7.71 -1.27
N TYR A 78 1.80 -6.90 -2.32
CA TYR A 78 2.98 -6.14 -2.69
C TYR A 78 2.63 -4.67 -2.89
N HIS A 79 3.36 -3.78 -2.22
CA HIS A 79 3.14 -2.35 -2.33
C HIS A 79 3.71 -1.85 -3.66
N ARG A 80 2.86 -1.37 -4.56
CA ARG A 80 3.19 -1.03 -5.95
C ARG A 80 4.43 -0.16 -6.10
N SER A 81 4.43 1.02 -5.49
CA SER A 81 5.53 2.00 -5.60
C SER A 81 6.82 1.48 -4.96
N ARG A 82 6.75 0.95 -3.73
CA ARG A 82 7.93 0.43 -3.00
C ARG A 82 8.57 -0.77 -3.72
N LEU A 83 7.75 -1.71 -4.18
CA LEU A 83 8.16 -2.86 -4.97
C LEU A 83 8.90 -2.44 -6.24
N LEU A 84 8.28 -1.58 -7.06
CA LEU A 84 8.87 -1.12 -8.31
C LEU A 84 10.14 -0.31 -8.07
N ASN A 85 10.17 0.54 -7.05
CA ASN A 85 11.37 1.31 -6.69
C ASN A 85 12.53 0.40 -6.27
N GLN A 86 12.28 -0.67 -5.50
CA GLN A 86 13.30 -1.64 -5.14
C GLN A 86 13.80 -2.43 -6.37
N TYR A 87 12.88 -2.86 -7.24
CA TYR A 87 13.22 -3.61 -8.44
C TYR A 87 14.01 -2.78 -9.46
N LEU A 88 13.54 -1.58 -9.79
CA LEU A 88 14.16 -0.73 -10.82
C LEU A 88 15.55 -0.21 -10.41
N LYS A 89 15.81 -0.03 -9.11
CA LYS A 89 17.17 0.28 -8.62
C LYS A 89 18.21 -0.76 -9.04
N GLN A 90 17.82 -2.04 -9.11
CA GLN A 90 18.70 -3.11 -9.59
C GLN A 90 18.85 -3.12 -11.11
N VAL A 91 17.80 -2.76 -11.86
CA VAL A 91 17.85 -2.72 -13.33
C VAL A 91 18.73 -1.55 -13.81
N ILE A 92 18.70 -0.42 -13.11
CA ILE A 92 19.47 0.80 -13.47
C ILE A 92 20.93 0.71 -13.01
N THR A 93 21.22 -0.08 -11.99
CA THR A 93 22.59 -0.29 -11.49
C THR A 93 23.03 -1.71 -11.90
N PRO A 94 23.61 -1.89 -13.10
CA PRO A 94 24.16 -3.20 -13.46
C PRO A 94 25.29 -3.54 -12.47
N GLN A 95 25.26 -4.77 -11.95
CA GLN A 95 26.41 -5.34 -11.23
C GLN A 95 27.58 -5.55 -12.18
#